data_AF-A0A5M9NK73-F1
#
_entry.id   AF-A0A5M9NK73-F1
#
_cell.length_a   1.000
_cell.length_b   1.000
_cell.length_c   1.000
_cell.angle_alpha   90.00
_cell.angle_beta   90.00
_cell.angle_gamma   90.00
#
_symmetry.space_group_name_H-M   'P 1'
#
loop_
_entity.id
_entity.type
_entity.pdbx_description
1 polymer ?
#
loop_
_entity_poly.entity_id
_entity_poly.type
_entity_poly.pdbx_seq_one_letter_code
_entity_poly.pdbx_strand_id
1 'polypeptide(L)' 'RKEVKFSTIIKNCSFKIEKIITFLALLELIKLKVIFVVQSENFSEIYIERINENEKQ' A
#
# COMPACT_ATOMS: atom_id res chain seq x y z
N ARG A 1 13.91 4.81 6.05
CA ARG A 1 12.55 5.00 5.49
C ARG A 1 11.55 4.38 6.44
N LYS A 2 10.36 4.97 6.61
CA LYS A 2 9.32 4.38 7.46
C LYS A 2 8.40 3.54 6.57
N GLU A 3 8.45 2.24 6.79
CA GLU A 3 7.60 1.25 6.10
C GLU A 3 6.29 1.07 6.88
N VAL A 4 5.18 0.89 6.15
CA VAL A 4 3.86 0.61 6.72
C VAL A 4 3.34 -0.69 6.12
N LYS A 5 2.77 -1.56 6.97
CA LYS A 5 2.12 -2.80 6.54
C LYS A 5 0.68 -2.54 6.13
N PHE A 6 0.24 -3.08 4.99
CA PHE A 6 -1.14 -2.96 4.53
C PHE A 6 -2.13 -3.54 5.54
N SER A 7 -1.79 -4.67 6.19
CA SER A 7 -2.59 -5.26 7.27
C SER A 7 -2.91 -4.28 8.41
N THR A 8 -2.01 -3.34 8.69
CA THR A 8 -2.21 -2.31 9.73
C THR A 8 -3.18 -1.23 9.27
N ILE A 9 -3.21 -0.91 7.97
CA ILE A 9 -4.15 0.06 7.38
C ILE A 9 -5.57 -0.51 7.43
N ILE A 10 -5.74 -1.77 7.02
CA ILE A 10 -7.07 -2.40 6.95
C ILE A 10 -7.55 -3.00 8.27
N LYS A 11 -6.77 -2.88 9.36
CA LYS A 11 -7.07 -3.47 10.68
C LYS A 11 -8.43 -3.02 11.22
N ASN A 12 -8.81 -1.77 10.95
CA ASN A 12 -10.04 -1.15 11.46
C ASN A 12 -11.20 -1.19 10.45
N CYS A 13 -11.01 -1.79 9.27
CA CYS A 13 -12.11 -2.02 8.33
C CYS A 13 -13.05 -3.09 8.88
N SER A 14 -14.32 -2.74 9.05
CA SER A 14 -15.37 -3.61 9.56
C SER A 14 -15.94 -4.53 8.48
N PHE A 15 -15.94 -4.09 7.23
CA PHE A 15 -16.54 -4.80 6.10
C PHE A 15 -15.52 -5.13 5.01
N LYS A 16 -15.77 -6.24 4.29
CA LYS A 16 -14.94 -6.67 3.17
C LYS A 16 -14.84 -5.60 2.09
N ILE A 17 -15.91 -4.86 1.84
CA ILE A 17 -15.94 -3.79 0.83
C ILE A 17 -14.93 -2.66 1.15
N GLU A 18 -14.75 -2.31 2.42
CA GLU A 18 -13.78 -1.29 2.83
C GLU A 18 -12.34 -1.75 2.55
N LYS A 19 -12.04 -3.02 2.80
CA LYS A 19 -10.73 -3.62 2.47
C LYS A 19 -10.47 -3.59 0.97
N ILE A 20 -11.48 -3.90 0.16
CA ILE A 20 -11.41 -3.85 -1.31
C ILE A 20 -11.16 -2.41 -1.78
N ILE A 21 -11.93 -1.43 -1.28
CA ILE A 21 -11.76 -0.01 -1.64
C ILE A 21 -10.36 0.48 -1.25
N THR A 22 -9.89 0.11 -0.05
CA THR A 22 -8.54 0.48 0.43
C THR A 22 -7.45 -0.12 -0.45
N PHE A 23 -7.62 -1.37 -0.91
CA PHE A 23 -6.70 -2.00 -1.85
C PHE A 23 -6.70 -1.30 -3.22
N LEU A 24 -7.88 -0.91 -3.73
CA LEU A 24 -7.96 -0.14 -4.99
C LEU A 24 -7.31 1.24 -4.86
N ALA A 25 -7.49 1.93 -3.73
CA ALA A 25 -6.81 3.20 -3.46
C ALA A 25 -5.28 3.03 -3.42
N LEU A 26 -4.78 1.93 -2.84
CA LEU A 26 -3.36 1.59 -2.86
C LEU A 26 -2.83 1.44 -4.30
N LEU A 27 -3.57 0.75 -5.17
CA LEU A 27 -3.20 0.60 -6.59
C LEU A 27 -3.13 1.94 -7.33
N GLU A 28 -4.05 2.87 -7.04
CA GLU A 28 -4.01 4.20 -7.63
C GLU A 28 -2.78 5.00 -7.15
N LEU A 29 -2.39 4.89 -5.88
CA LEU A 29 -1.18 5.54 -5.36
C LEU A 29 0.11 4.97 -5.98
N ILE A 30 0.15 3.66 -6.24
CA ILE A 30 1.25 3.02 -6.99
C ILE A 30 1.31 3.60 -8.40
N LYS A 31 0.16 3.69 -9.09
CA LYS A 31 0.06 4.25 -10.45
C LYS A 31 0.52 5.71 -10.53
N LEU A 32 0.21 6.52 -9.52
CA LEU A 32 0.66 7.90 -9.40
C LEU A 32 2.14 8.05 -8.97
N LYS A 33 2.85 6.94 -8.73
CA LYS A 33 4.24 6.91 -8.25
C LYS A 33 4.46 7.72 -6.97
N VAL A 34 3.46 7.71 -6.07
CA VAL A 34 3.54 8.37 -4.75
C VAL A 34 4.15 7.43 -3.71
N ILE A 35 3.97 6.11 -3.91
CA ILE A 35 4.43 5.06 -3.01
C ILE A 35 5.12 3.94 -3.78
N PHE A 36 6.04 3.27 -3.12
CA PHE A 36 6.65 2.02 -3.53
C PHE A 36 6.06 0.89 -2.70
N VAL A 37 5.79 -0.26 -3.33
CA VAL A 37 5.11 -1.38 -2.69
C VAL A 37 5.85 -2.68 -3.01
N VAL A 38 6.01 -3.54 -1.99
CA VAL A 38 6.63 -4.86 -2.10
C VAL A 38 5.69 -5.91 -1.50
N GLN A 39 5.56 -7.04 -2.20
CA GLN A 39 4.92 -8.26 -1.72
C GLN A 39 5.77 -9.44 -2.19
N SER A 40 6.23 -10.28 -1.26
CA SER A 40 7.19 -11.34 -1.57
C SER A 40 6.54 -12.52 -2.31
N GLU A 41 5.32 -12.87 -1.92
CA GLU A 41 4.55 -13.98 -2.49
C GLU A 41 3.06 -13.62 -2.63
N ASN A 42 2.33 -14.34 -3.48
CA ASN A 42 0.88 -14.13 -3.61
C ASN A 42 0.19 -14.26 -2.24
N PHE A 43 -0.67 -13.30 -1.92
CA PHE A 43 -1.43 -13.21 -0.66
C PHE A 43 -0.58 -13.05 0.61
N SER A 44 0.74 -12.83 0.50
CA SER A 44 1.59 -12.43 1.62
C SER A 44 1.37 -10.96 2.01
N GLU A 45 2.00 -10.52 3.09
CA GLU A 45 1.93 -9.14 3.54
C GLU A 45 2.39 -8.15 2.45
N ILE A 46 1.75 -6.97 2.44
CA ILE A 46 2.10 -5.89 1.52
C ILE A 46 2.78 -4.78 2.32
N TYR A 47 4.00 -4.46 1.94
CA TYR A 47 4.82 -3.43 2.56
C TYR A 47 4.80 -2.17 1.70
N ILE A 48 4.61 -1.02 2.33
CA ILE A 48 4.38 0.27 1.66
C ILE A 48 5.39 1.30 2.16
N GLU A 49 6.08 1.94 1.22
CA GLU A 49 7.00 3.04 1.48
C GLU A 49 6.61 4.28 0.66
N ARG A 50 6.80 5.48 1.21
CA ARG A 50 6.60 6.72 0.45
C ARG A 50 7.80 6.96 -0.46
N ILE A 51 7.53 7.34 -1.71
CA ILE A 51 8.58 7.81 -2.63
C ILE A 51 8.85 9.28 -2.31
N ASN A 52 10.08 9.58 -1.91
CA ASN A 52 10.53 10.96 -1.75
C ASN A 52 10.82 11.56 -3.15
N GLU A 53 10.49 12.82 -3.36
CA GLU A 53 10.65 13.49 -4.67
C GLU A 53 12.09 13.47 -5.20
N ASN A 54 13.08 13.36 -4.30
CA ASN A 54 14.50 13.27 -4.64
C ASN A 54 14.90 11.95 -5.31
N GLU A 55 14.02 10.95 -5.34
CA GLU A 55 14.28 9.63 -5.93
C GLU A 55 13.51 9.40 -7.24
N LYS A 56 12.83 10.43 -7.79
CA LYS A 56 12.15 10.38 -9.09
C LYS A 56 13.11 10.53 -10.29
N GLN A 57 14.39 10.17 -10.14
CA GLN A 57 15.37 10.22 -11.23
C GLN A 57 15.10 9.16 -12.29
#